data_AF-A0A3M1UYK1-F1
#
_entry.id   AF-A0A3M1UYK1-F1
#
_cell.length_a   1.000
_cell.length_b   1.000
_cell.length_c   1.000
_cell.angle_alpha   90.00
_cell.angle_beta   90.00
_cell.angle_gamma   90.00
#
_symmetry.space_group_name_H-M   'P 1'
#
loop_
_entity.id
_entity.type
_entity.pdbx_description
1 polymer ?
#
loop_
_entity_poly.entity_id
_entity_poly.type
_entity_poly.pdbx_seq_one_letter_code
_entity_poly.pdbx_strand_id
1 'polypeptide(L)'
;MKRFAAAGFIAGYLGFLGLGIVSHGLHYGEGAHPLMYFVVWDMFCGWSAYSSRSHLIAEGESGTFYRLTPTPWGEYHPYAHLGRQHYDSFGNHLHTIAANVLRHTRHEPIRRVIAVEETWAKKYNLPDPVWKRHFSEPKEPHHYFHVTALYTPDGRIVARRPMWVDYQASLCVADNPRLLAESRRTQPAFALTPNQRFYNPHMAPLWERAFTPAIPSDPPLGDAR
;
A
#
# COMPACT_ATOMS: atom_id res chain seq x y z
N MET A 1 -28.00 -44.61 2.21
CA MET A 1 -26.86 -44.07 1.43
C MET A 1 -26.73 -42.55 1.50
N LYS A 2 -27.77 -41.76 1.20
CA LYS A 2 -27.71 -40.28 1.23
C LYS A 2 -27.21 -39.67 2.56
N ARG A 3 -27.60 -40.25 3.70
CA ARG A 3 -27.15 -39.79 5.03
C ARG A 3 -25.66 -40.04 5.29
N PHE A 4 -25.13 -41.18 4.87
CA PHE A 4 -23.70 -41.49 4.99
C PHE A 4 -22.86 -40.62 4.06
N ALA A 5 -23.35 -40.35 2.84
CA ALA A 5 -22.70 -39.41 1.93
C ALA A 5 -22.67 -37.98 2.51
N ALA A 6 -23.78 -37.51 3.08
CA ALA A 6 -23.84 -36.19 3.74
C ALA A 6 -22.91 -36.12 4.96
N ALA A 7 -22.92 -37.14 5.82
CA ALA A 7 -22.02 -37.20 6.98
C ALA A 7 -20.54 -37.24 6.56
N GLY A 8 -20.21 -38.03 5.53
CA GLY A 8 -18.85 -38.09 4.97
C GLY A 8 -18.40 -36.75 4.37
N PHE A 9 -19.29 -36.05 3.67
CA PHE A 9 -19.01 -34.71 3.15
C PHE A 9 -18.74 -33.70 4.27
N ILE A 10 -19.60 -33.67 5.31
CA ILE A 10 -19.43 -32.77 6.45
C ILE A 10 -18.13 -33.07 7.20
N ALA A 11 -17.88 -34.35 7.51
CA ALA A 11 -16.65 -34.77 8.19
C ALA A 11 -15.40 -34.43 7.38
N GLY A 12 -15.43 -34.66 6.06
CA GLY A 12 -14.35 -34.29 5.16
C GLY A 12 -14.11 -32.78 5.13
N TYR A 13 -15.18 -31.98 4.98
CA TYR A 13 -15.10 -30.52 4.95
C TYR A 13 -14.53 -29.95 6.26
N LEU A 14 -15.05 -30.39 7.41
CA LEU A 14 -14.55 -29.97 8.72
C LEU A 14 -13.11 -30.44 8.98
N GLY A 15 -12.75 -31.64 8.52
CA GLY A 15 -11.37 -32.15 8.60
C GLY A 15 -10.39 -31.30 7.79
N PHE A 16 -10.75 -30.91 6.57
CA PHE A 16 -9.94 -30.01 5.74
C PHE A 16 -9.82 -28.60 6.35
N LEU A 17 -10.90 -28.05 6.91
CA LEU A 17 -10.85 -26.79 7.65
C LEU A 17 -9.91 -26.87 8.86
N GLY A 18 -10.02 -27.94 9.66
CA GLY A 18 -9.16 -28.16 10.82
C GLY A 18 -7.68 -28.29 10.44
N LEU A 19 -7.37 -29.00 9.35
CA LEU A 19 -6.00 -29.10 8.83
C LEU A 19 -5.45 -27.72 8.40
N GLY A 20 -6.30 -26.87 7.82
CA GLY A 20 -5.96 -25.49 7.50
C GLY A 20 -5.60 -24.66 8.73
N ILE A 21 -6.42 -24.74 9.79
CA ILE A 21 -6.19 -24.03 11.05
C ILE A 21 -4.86 -24.48 11.68
N VAL A 22 -4.59 -25.78 11.74
CA VAL A 22 -3.33 -26.32 12.30
C VAL A 22 -2.12 -25.91 11.46
N SER A 23 -2.22 -25.98 10.13
CA SER A 23 -1.16 -25.54 9.22
C SER A 23 -0.81 -24.06 9.41
N HIS A 24 -1.82 -23.18 9.50
CA HIS A 24 -1.61 -21.76 9.79
C HIS A 24 -1.09 -21.50 11.22
N GLY A 25 -1.66 -22.17 12.23
CA GLY A 25 -1.23 -21.99 13.62
C GLY A 25 0.21 -22.45 13.87
N LEU A 26 0.73 -23.39 13.08
CA LEU A 26 2.09 -23.92 13.19
C LEU A 26 3.05 -23.35 12.13
N HIS A 27 2.62 -22.38 11.31
CA HIS A 27 3.41 -21.83 10.20
C HIS A 27 3.95 -22.89 9.22
N TYR A 28 3.25 -24.02 9.06
CA TYR A 28 3.67 -25.13 8.20
C TYR A 28 3.06 -24.99 6.81
N GLY A 29 3.87 -24.70 5.79
CA GLY A 29 3.43 -24.72 4.38
C GLY A 29 2.64 -23.48 3.92
N GLU A 30 2.81 -22.33 4.59
CA GLU A 30 2.04 -21.08 4.37
C GLU A 30 2.05 -20.54 2.93
N GLY A 31 3.00 -20.97 2.08
CA GLY A 31 3.11 -20.56 0.68
C GLY A 31 2.69 -21.60 -0.36
N ALA A 32 2.22 -22.79 0.03
CA ALA A 32 2.22 -23.97 -0.84
C ALA A 32 0.85 -24.52 -1.29
N HIS A 33 -0.29 -23.88 -0.99
CA HIS A 33 -1.59 -24.47 -1.34
C HIS A 33 -2.62 -23.50 -1.93
N PRO A 34 -2.75 -23.45 -3.27
CA PRO A 34 -3.90 -22.84 -3.96
C PRO A 34 -5.23 -23.48 -3.56
N LEU A 35 -5.22 -24.75 -3.16
CA LEU A 35 -6.40 -25.48 -2.67
C LEU A 35 -6.97 -24.91 -1.37
N MET A 36 -6.12 -24.38 -0.48
CA MET A 36 -6.57 -23.75 0.77
C MET A 36 -7.37 -22.47 0.50
N TYR A 37 -7.03 -21.75 -0.57
CA TYR A 37 -7.77 -20.58 -1.07
C TYR A 37 -9.22 -20.93 -1.43
N PHE A 38 -9.47 -22.15 -1.92
CA PHE A 38 -10.82 -22.62 -2.28
C PHE A 38 -11.63 -23.17 -1.11
N VAL A 39 -10.99 -23.60 -0.03
CA VAL A 39 -11.65 -24.28 1.11
C VAL A 39 -11.94 -23.34 2.27
N VAL A 40 -11.00 -22.43 2.60
CA VAL A 40 -11.10 -21.56 3.77
C VAL A 40 -11.84 -20.27 3.47
N TRP A 41 -11.94 -19.89 2.19
CA TRP A 41 -12.53 -18.66 1.62
C TRP A 41 -13.44 -17.84 2.58
N ASP A 42 -12.82 -17.18 3.56
CA ASP A 42 -13.33 -15.98 4.16
C ASP A 42 -13.07 -14.91 3.10
N MET A 43 -14.11 -14.64 2.32
CA MET A 43 -14.10 -13.65 1.25
C MET A 43 -13.59 -12.37 1.87
N PHE A 44 -12.73 -11.62 1.16
CA PHE A 44 -12.24 -10.29 1.54
C PHE A 44 -10.87 -10.20 2.23
N CYS A 45 -9.99 -11.21 2.11
CA CYS A 45 -8.55 -10.98 2.30
C CYS A 45 -8.04 -9.97 1.24
N GLY A 46 -8.04 -8.68 1.60
CA GLY A 46 -7.65 -7.55 0.73
C GLY A 46 -8.75 -6.56 0.36
N TRP A 47 -9.93 -6.61 0.99
CA TRP A 47 -10.93 -5.55 0.77
C TRP A 47 -10.50 -4.25 1.45
N SER A 48 -9.98 -3.32 0.65
CA SER A 48 -9.83 -1.92 1.04
C SER A 48 -11.06 -1.12 0.61
N ALA A 49 -11.53 -0.17 1.44
CA ALA A 49 -12.53 0.81 1.06
C ALA A 49 -12.00 1.85 0.05
N TYR A 50 -10.69 1.82 -0.22
CA TYR A 50 -9.97 2.72 -1.11
C TYR A 50 -9.38 1.98 -2.30
N SER A 51 -9.39 2.62 -3.46
CA SER A 51 -8.62 2.24 -4.63
C SER A 51 -7.38 3.10 -4.71
N SER A 52 -6.28 2.54 -5.21
CA SER A 52 -5.07 3.31 -5.45
C SER A 52 -4.43 3.01 -6.81
N ARG A 53 -3.62 3.97 -7.28
CA ARG A 53 -2.84 3.91 -8.51
C ARG A 53 -1.45 4.49 -8.25
N SER A 54 -0.44 3.71 -8.62
CA SER A 54 0.95 4.17 -8.65
C SER A 54 1.26 4.96 -9.92
N HIS A 55 1.91 6.10 -9.75
CA HIS A 55 2.44 6.94 -10.82
C HIS A 55 3.95 7.09 -10.63
N LEU A 56 4.71 6.95 -11.72
CA LEU A 56 6.15 7.17 -11.72
C LEU A 56 6.49 8.38 -12.58
N ILE A 57 7.25 9.30 -11.99
CA ILE A 57 7.67 10.55 -12.60
C ILE A 57 9.18 10.69 -12.43
N ALA A 58 9.91 10.93 -13.51
CA ALA A 58 11.33 11.28 -13.46
C ALA A 58 11.53 12.79 -13.57
N GLU A 59 12.48 13.34 -12.81
CA GLU A 59 12.93 14.73 -12.92
C GLU A 59 14.31 14.74 -13.57
N GLY A 60 14.42 15.40 -14.72
CA GLY A 60 15.69 15.61 -15.42
C GLY A 60 16.56 16.68 -14.76
N GLU A 61 17.84 16.74 -15.12
CA GLU A 61 18.75 17.79 -14.65
C GLU A 61 18.31 19.20 -15.08
N SER A 62 17.59 19.33 -16.19
CA SER A 62 16.95 20.60 -16.59
C SER A 62 15.79 21.05 -15.70
N GLY A 63 15.29 20.20 -14.80
CA GLY A 63 14.05 20.41 -14.04
C GLY A 63 12.78 19.98 -14.79
N THR A 64 12.91 19.42 -16.00
CA THR A 64 11.78 18.85 -16.74
C THR A 64 11.28 17.56 -16.09
N PHE A 65 9.96 17.40 -16.01
CA PHE A 65 9.32 16.19 -15.48
C PHE A 65 8.84 15.27 -16.61
N TYR A 66 9.20 13.99 -16.52
CA TYR A 66 8.84 12.95 -17.46
C TYR A 66 7.97 11.91 -16.80
N ARG A 67 6.83 11.60 -17.41
CA ARG A 67 5.96 10.52 -16.97
C ARG A 67 6.53 9.17 -17.42
N LEU A 68 6.79 8.26 -16.48
CA LEU A 68 7.35 6.92 -16.77
C LEU A 68 6.27 5.83 -16.90
N THR A 69 5.08 6.07 -16.35
CA THR A 69 3.93 5.15 -16.40
C THR A 69 2.71 5.85 -16.98
N PRO A 70 2.03 5.32 -18.02
CA PRO A 70 2.25 4.01 -18.64
C PRO A 70 3.61 3.91 -19.36
N THR A 71 4.13 2.68 -19.46
CA THR A 71 5.42 2.42 -20.11
C THR A 71 5.32 2.68 -21.63
N PRO A 72 6.38 3.18 -22.28
CA PRO A 72 6.32 3.67 -23.66
C PRO A 72 6.07 2.59 -24.71
N TRP A 73 6.32 1.32 -24.38
CA TRP A 73 6.04 0.15 -25.23
C TRP A 73 4.64 -0.47 -25.00
N GLY A 74 3.75 0.24 -24.29
CA GLY A 74 2.40 -0.24 -23.97
C GLY A 74 2.29 -0.87 -22.58
N GLU A 75 1.05 -1.06 -22.11
CA GLU A 75 0.75 -1.61 -20.79
C GLU A 75 0.62 -3.14 -20.82
N TYR A 76 1.21 -3.81 -19.82
CA TYR A 76 1.01 -5.23 -19.57
C TYR A 76 -0.13 -5.44 -18.58
N HIS A 77 -1.11 -6.27 -18.97
CA HIS A 77 -2.39 -6.49 -18.28
C HIS A 77 -2.58 -7.98 -17.89
N PRO A 78 -2.01 -8.45 -16.77
CA PRO A 78 -2.05 -9.88 -16.43
C PRO A 78 -3.44 -10.41 -16.07
N TYR A 79 -4.30 -9.60 -15.42
CA TYR A 79 -5.59 -10.08 -14.90
C TYR A 79 -6.79 -9.16 -15.22
N ALA A 80 -6.55 -7.90 -15.59
CA ALA A 80 -7.56 -6.88 -15.89
C ALA A 80 -6.97 -5.71 -16.70
N HIS A 81 -7.78 -4.71 -17.04
CA HIS A 81 -7.40 -3.48 -17.77
C HIS A 81 -6.53 -2.49 -16.96
N LEU A 82 -5.83 -2.96 -15.92
CA LEU A 82 -4.89 -2.15 -15.14
C LEU A 82 -3.47 -2.44 -15.59
N GLY A 83 -2.65 -1.40 -15.75
CA GLY A 83 -1.22 -1.54 -16.01
C GLY A 83 -0.48 -2.21 -14.85
N ARG A 84 0.65 -2.88 -15.17
CA ARG A 84 1.47 -3.66 -14.22
C ARG A 84 1.79 -2.92 -12.92
N GLN A 85 2.08 -1.63 -12.99
CA GLN A 85 2.43 -0.79 -11.85
C GLN A 85 1.32 -0.72 -10.78
N HIS A 86 0.06 -0.96 -11.15
CA HIS A 86 -1.08 -0.89 -10.24
C HIS A 86 -1.33 -2.20 -9.47
N TYR A 87 -0.70 -3.31 -9.88
CA TYR A 87 -0.76 -4.56 -9.09
C TYR A 87 0.21 -4.55 -7.91
N ASP A 88 1.18 -3.63 -7.91
CA ASP A 88 2.15 -3.48 -6.83
C ASP A 88 1.59 -2.60 -5.70
N SER A 89 0.60 -3.15 -4.98
CA SER A 89 -0.14 -2.44 -3.92
C SER A 89 0.75 -1.97 -2.76
N PHE A 90 1.95 -2.55 -2.63
CA PHE A 90 2.92 -2.22 -1.59
C PHE A 90 4.12 -1.42 -2.14
N GLY A 91 4.18 -1.16 -3.45
CA GLY A 91 5.26 -0.40 -4.08
C GLY A 91 6.63 -1.09 -4.05
N ASN A 92 6.68 -2.43 -3.99
CA ASN A 92 7.90 -3.22 -3.88
C ASN A 92 8.76 -3.23 -5.16
N HIS A 93 8.15 -3.05 -6.32
CA HIS A 93 8.76 -3.21 -7.65
C HIS A 93 8.70 -1.94 -8.52
N LEU A 94 8.11 -0.86 -8.01
CA LEU A 94 8.04 0.43 -8.71
C LEU A 94 9.41 0.97 -9.15
N HIS A 95 10.44 0.82 -8.31
CA HIS A 95 11.80 1.21 -8.63
C HIS A 95 12.39 0.44 -9.84
N THR A 96 12.09 -0.86 -9.93
CA THR A 96 12.51 -1.71 -11.06
C THR A 96 11.83 -1.28 -12.34
N ILE A 97 10.54 -0.93 -12.29
CA ILE A 97 9.80 -0.42 -13.44
C ILE A 97 10.45 0.89 -13.92
N ALA A 98 10.70 1.84 -13.02
CA ALA A 98 11.32 3.11 -13.37
C ALA A 98 12.69 2.93 -14.04
N ALA A 99 13.60 2.16 -13.41
CA ALA A 99 14.94 1.90 -13.95
C ALA A 99 14.89 1.24 -15.32
N ASN A 100 13.94 0.31 -15.54
CA ASN A 100 13.76 -0.31 -16.84
C ASN A 100 13.26 0.66 -17.91
N VAL A 101 12.35 1.59 -17.58
CA VAL A 101 11.91 2.64 -18.51
C VAL A 101 13.08 3.53 -18.90
N LEU A 102 13.83 4.05 -17.92
CA LEU A 102 14.96 4.92 -18.17
C LEU A 102 16.05 4.21 -19.00
N ARG A 103 16.36 2.94 -18.70
CA ARG A 103 17.35 2.17 -19.46
C ARG A 103 17.01 2.00 -20.95
N HIS A 104 15.72 1.99 -21.31
CA HIS A 104 15.27 1.70 -22.68
C HIS A 104 14.62 2.91 -23.36
N THR A 105 14.78 4.11 -22.80
CA THR A 105 14.27 5.35 -23.41
C THR A 105 15.41 6.36 -23.58
N ARG A 106 15.20 7.32 -24.48
CA ARG A 106 16.11 8.45 -24.63
C ARG A 106 15.57 9.62 -23.83
N HIS A 107 16.41 10.15 -22.95
CA HIS A 107 16.12 11.29 -22.11
C HIS A 107 17.43 11.99 -21.75
N GLU A 108 17.33 13.21 -21.23
CA GLU A 108 18.45 13.87 -20.58
C GLU A 108 18.87 13.10 -19.30
N PRO A 109 20.04 13.40 -18.69
CA PRO A 109 20.37 12.83 -17.39
C PRO A 109 19.25 13.08 -16.36
N ILE A 110 18.84 12.01 -15.67
CA ILE A 110 17.78 12.08 -14.66
C ILE A 110 18.43 12.36 -13.30
N ARG A 111 17.83 13.29 -12.54
CA ARG A 111 18.24 13.61 -11.18
C ARG A 111 17.65 12.63 -10.17
N ARG A 112 16.35 12.37 -10.28
CA ARG A 112 15.60 11.46 -9.39
C ARG A 112 14.31 10.97 -10.03
N VAL A 113 13.80 9.88 -9.49
CA VAL A 113 12.46 9.36 -9.78
C VAL A 113 11.60 9.49 -8.54
N ILE A 114 10.36 9.92 -8.75
CA ILE A 114 9.34 10.14 -7.72
C ILE A 114 8.23 9.14 -7.97
N ALA A 115 7.95 8.30 -6.98
CA ALA A 115 6.77 7.46 -6.94
C ALA A 115 5.66 8.19 -6.18
N VAL A 116 4.52 8.37 -6.84
CA VAL A 116 3.34 9.00 -6.29
C VAL A 116 2.22 7.96 -6.26
N GLU A 117 1.60 7.78 -5.11
CA GLU A 117 0.36 7.02 -5.01
C GLU A 117 -0.83 7.99 -5.05
N GLU A 118 -1.72 7.75 -6.00
CA GLU A 118 -3.05 8.32 -6.06
C GLU A 118 -4.01 7.39 -5.33
N THR A 119 -4.90 7.91 -4.49
CA THR A 119 -5.87 7.12 -3.73
C THR A 119 -7.23 7.81 -3.68
N TRP A 120 -8.31 7.04 -3.80
CA TRP A 120 -9.68 7.55 -3.70
C TRP A 120 -10.62 6.49 -3.13
N ALA A 121 -11.80 6.90 -2.63
CA ALA A 121 -12.77 5.98 -2.07
C ALA A 121 -13.44 5.11 -3.16
N LYS A 122 -13.48 3.79 -2.97
CA LYS A 122 -14.05 2.83 -3.94
C LYS A 122 -15.52 3.06 -4.25
N LYS A 123 -16.28 3.72 -3.36
CA LYS A 123 -17.68 4.07 -3.63
C LYS A 123 -17.85 4.81 -4.96
N TYR A 124 -16.85 5.61 -5.34
CA TYR A 124 -16.86 6.36 -6.60
C TYR A 124 -16.53 5.50 -7.84
N ASN A 125 -16.19 4.23 -7.67
CA ASN A 125 -16.05 3.29 -8.79
C ASN A 125 -17.40 2.75 -9.28
N LEU A 126 -18.50 3.02 -8.58
CA LEU A 126 -19.84 2.60 -9.01
C LEU A 126 -20.18 3.21 -10.37
N PRO A 127 -20.74 2.46 -11.34
CA PRO A 127 -21.21 3.02 -12.59
C PRO A 127 -22.24 4.13 -12.38
N ASP A 128 -22.24 5.16 -13.22
CA ASP A 128 -23.09 6.33 -13.05
C ASP A 128 -24.60 6.01 -12.95
N PRO A 129 -25.17 5.03 -13.69
CA PRO A 129 -26.57 4.63 -13.49
C PRO A 129 -26.85 4.07 -12.09
N VAL A 130 -25.88 3.35 -11.52
CA VAL A 130 -25.97 2.80 -10.16
C VAL A 130 -25.86 3.92 -9.14
N TRP A 131 -24.91 4.85 -9.32
CA TRP A 131 -24.78 6.01 -8.45
C TRP A 131 -26.07 6.83 -8.39
N LYS A 132 -26.63 7.21 -9.54
CA LYS A 132 -27.88 8.00 -9.63
C LYS A 132 -29.09 7.32 -9.00
N ARG A 133 -29.11 5.98 -8.92
CA ARG A 133 -30.17 5.23 -8.26
C ARG A 133 -30.08 5.31 -6.73
N HIS A 134 -28.87 5.38 -6.19
CA HIS A 134 -28.61 5.31 -4.74
C HIS A 134 -28.36 6.66 -4.08
N PHE A 135 -27.91 7.66 -4.85
CA PHE A 135 -27.49 8.96 -4.35
C PHE A 135 -28.13 10.08 -5.17
N SER A 136 -28.64 11.11 -4.48
CA SER A 136 -29.17 12.34 -5.10
C SER A 136 -28.07 13.35 -5.45
N GLU A 137 -26.90 13.23 -4.81
CA GLU A 137 -25.74 14.10 -5.03
C GLU A 137 -24.97 13.76 -6.32
N PRO A 138 -24.32 14.74 -6.97
CA PRO A 138 -23.43 14.47 -8.09
C PRO A 138 -22.26 13.59 -7.65
N LYS A 139 -21.78 12.77 -8.59
CA LYS A 139 -20.66 11.87 -8.35
C LYS A 139 -19.35 12.61 -8.55
N GLU A 140 -18.73 13.05 -7.45
CA GLU A 140 -17.48 13.80 -7.47
C GLU A 140 -16.38 13.04 -6.70
N PRO A 141 -15.50 12.31 -7.39
CA PRO A 141 -14.42 11.60 -6.72
C PRO A 141 -13.34 12.57 -6.23
N HIS A 142 -12.95 12.43 -4.96
CA HIS A 142 -11.79 13.12 -4.40
C HIS A 142 -10.56 12.21 -4.46
N HIS A 143 -9.54 12.67 -5.17
CA HIS A 143 -8.28 11.98 -5.35
C HIS A 143 -7.21 12.59 -4.45
N TYR A 144 -6.57 11.76 -3.64
CA TYR A 144 -5.45 12.13 -2.78
C TYR A 144 -4.16 11.64 -3.41
N PHE A 145 -3.16 12.52 -3.50
CA PHE A 145 -1.85 12.20 -4.05
C PHE A 145 -0.79 12.33 -2.95
N HIS A 146 0.07 11.33 -2.82
CA HIS A 146 1.18 11.40 -1.88
C HIS A 146 2.44 10.73 -2.45
N VAL A 147 3.60 11.29 -2.12
CA VAL A 147 4.89 10.73 -2.53
C VAL A 147 5.23 9.58 -1.61
N THR A 148 5.29 8.37 -2.18
CA THR A 148 5.56 7.12 -1.45
C THR A 148 7.02 6.71 -1.52
N ALA A 149 7.73 7.09 -2.57
CA ALA A 149 9.16 6.83 -2.64
C ALA A 149 9.92 7.80 -3.54
N LEU A 150 11.21 7.93 -3.26
CA LEU A 150 12.19 8.58 -4.10
C LEU A 150 13.24 7.55 -4.49
N TYR A 151 13.55 7.49 -5.78
CA TYR A 151 14.58 6.63 -6.32
C TYR A 151 15.66 7.44 -7.02
N THR A 152 16.88 6.92 -7.02
CA THR A 152 17.91 7.35 -7.95
C THR A 152 17.59 6.87 -9.37
N PRO A 153 18.25 7.40 -10.41
CA PRO A 153 18.03 6.98 -11.80
C PRO A 153 18.29 5.48 -12.06
N ASP A 154 19.21 4.87 -11.29
CA ASP A 154 19.51 3.44 -11.34
C ASP A 154 18.53 2.57 -10.52
N GLY A 155 17.51 3.18 -9.90
CA GLY A 155 16.47 2.48 -9.17
C GLY A 155 16.80 2.16 -7.70
N ARG A 156 17.85 2.76 -7.13
CA ARG A 156 18.11 2.64 -5.68
C ARG A 156 17.13 3.48 -4.89
N ILE A 157 16.68 2.97 -3.75
CA ILE A 157 15.74 3.65 -2.88
C ILE A 157 16.48 4.72 -2.06
N VAL A 158 16.11 5.98 -2.26
CA VAL A 158 16.60 7.12 -1.46
C VAL A 158 15.72 7.33 -0.24
N ALA A 159 14.40 7.28 -0.44
CA ALA A 159 13.43 7.39 0.63
C ALA A 159 12.19 6.56 0.28
N ARG A 160 11.54 6.00 1.30
CA ARG A 160 10.29 5.26 1.16
C ARG A 160 9.38 5.52 2.34
N ARG A 161 8.10 5.68 2.04
CA ARG A 161 6.98 5.79 2.96
C ARG A 161 6.03 4.60 2.69
N PRO A 162 5.24 4.18 3.69
CA PRO A 162 4.21 3.18 3.45
C PRO A 162 3.23 3.68 2.40
N MET A 163 2.76 2.77 1.55
CA MET A 163 1.59 3.02 0.69
C MET A 163 0.34 3.15 1.56
N TRP A 164 -0.74 3.69 1.02
CA TRP A 164 -1.97 3.98 1.76
C TRP A 164 -2.49 2.79 2.57
N VAL A 165 -2.52 1.60 1.96
CA VAL A 165 -3.04 0.39 2.63
C VAL A 165 -2.17 -0.01 3.82
N ASP A 166 -0.83 0.02 3.66
CA ASP A 166 0.09 -0.27 4.74
C ASP A 166 0.01 0.78 5.85
N TYR A 167 -0.15 2.05 5.47
CA TYR A 167 -0.30 3.16 6.42
C TYR A 167 -1.59 3.04 7.24
N GLN A 168 -2.71 2.72 6.60
CA GLN A 168 -3.97 2.51 7.31
C GLN A 168 -3.89 1.28 8.24
N ALA A 169 -3.24 0.20 7.78
CA ALA A 169 -3.02 -0.98 8.62
C ALA A 169 -2.16 -0.66 9.85
N SER A 170 -1.12 0.17 9.70
CA SER A 170 -0.28 0.56 10.84
C SER A 170 -1.03 1.47 11.83
N LEU A 171 -1.87 2.38 11.34
CA LEU A 171 -2.73 3.20 12.21
C LEU A 171 -3.70 2.35 13.03
N CYS A 172 -4.30 1.30 12.45
CA CYS A 172 -5.18 0.40 13.20
C CYS A 172 -4.50 -0.23 14.44
N VAL A 173 -3.18 -0.44 14.39
CA VAL A 173 -2.39 -0.94 15.52
C VAL A 173 -1.97 0.21 16.45
N ALA A 174 -1.45 1.29 15.87
CA ALA A 174 -0.91 2.43 16.61
C ALA A 174 -1.98 3.22 17.37
N ASP A 175 -3.18 3.37 16.81
CA ASP A 175 -4.27 4.16 17.39
C ASP A 175 -5.12 3.34 18.38
N ASN A 176 -4.81 2.05 18.57
CA ASN A 176 -5.55 1.21 19.49
C ASN A 176 -5.08 1.42 20.94
N PRO A 177 -5.87 2.06 21.81
CA PRO A 177 -5.43 2.40 23.16
C PRO A 177 -5.16 1.15 24.03
N ARG A 178 -5.80 0.02 23.73
CA ARG A 178 -5.57 -1.24 24.45
C ARG A 178 -4.19 -1.80 24.13
N LEU A 179 -3.84 -1.85 22.85
CA LEU A 179 -2.52 -2.31 22.40
C LEU A 179 -1.41 -1.38 22.88
N LEU A 180 -1.65 -0.07 22.89
CA LEU A 180 -0.72 0.90 23.48
C LEU A 180 -0.53 0.69 24.99
N ALA A 181 -1.61 0.45 25.74
CA ALA A 181 -1.54 0.19 27.17
C ALA A 181 -0.79 -1.12 27.48
N GLU A 182 -0.97 -2.15 26.66
CA GLU A 182 -0.27 -3.42 26.77
C GLU A 182 1.22 -3.29 26.43
N SER A 183 1.56 -2.64 25.31
CA SER A 183 2.94 -2.32 24.91
C SER A 183 3.72 -1.56 25.97
N ARG A 184 3.06 -0.66 26.72
CA ARG A 184 3.67 0.04 27.86
C ARG A 184 3.96 -0.89 29.05
N ARG A 185 3.20 -1.97 29.21
CA ARG A 185 3.38 -2.96 30.29
C ARG A 185 4.45 -4.00 29.95
N THR A 186 4.64 -4.32 28.67
CA THR A 186 5.56 -5.36 28.19
C THR A 186 6.67 -4.74 27.34
N GLN A 187 7.66 -4.12 28.00
CA GLN A 187 8.87 -3.64 27.34
C GLN A 187 9.96 -4.73 27.33
N PRO A 188 10.67 -4.94 26.22
CA PRO A 188 10.51 -4.26 24.92
C PRO A 188 9.32 -4.80 24.12
N ALA A 189 8.51 -3.89 23.58
CA ALA A 189 7.40 -4.23 22.69
C ALA A 189 7.87 -4.24 21.23
N PHE A 190 7.66 -5.36 20.53
CA PHE A 190 7.96 -5.49 19.10
C PHE A 190 6.67 -5.50 18.30
N ALA A 191 6.39 -4.39 17.59
CA ALA A 191 5.33 -4.37 16.58
C ALA A 191 5.89 -4.90 15.26
N LEU A 192 5.60 -6.15 14.93
CA LEU A 192 5.93 -6.73 13.63
C LEU A 192 4.81 -6.42 12.63
N THR A 193 4.99 -5.42 11.78
CA THR A 193 4.11 -5.27 10.61
C THR A 193 4.51 -6.34 9.58
N PRO A 194 3.60 -7.17 9.04
CA PRO A 194 3.93 -8.26 8.11
C PRO A 194 4.75 -7.82 6.88
N ASN A 195 4.62 -6.54 6.48
CA ASN A 195 5.33 -5.95 5.35
C ASN A 195 6.58 -5.14 5.73
N GLN A 196 6.87 -4.95 7.03
CA GLN A 196 8.11 -4.33 7.51
C GLN A 196 9.26 -5.36 7.53
N ARG A 197 9.56 -5.97 6.38
CA ARG A 197 10.89 -6.55 6.19
C ARG A 197 11.85 -5.38 6.03
N PHE A 198 12.58 -5.07 7.12
CA PHE A 198 13.73 -4.15 7.21
C PHE A 198 13.44 -2.64 7.32
N TYR A 199 12.60 -2.21 8.25
CA TYR A 199 12.70 -0.83 8.79
C TYR A 199 13.61 -0.85 10.04
N ASN A 200 14.79 -0.23 9.94
CA ASN A 200 15.69 -0.07 11.09
C ASN A 200 15.21 1.13 11.94
N PRO A 201 14.77 0.92 13.19
CA PRO A 201 14.26 2.00 14.05
C PRO A 201 15.33 3.02 14.47
N HIS A 202 16.61 2.78 14.20
CA HIS A 202 17.70 3.72 14.49
C HIS A 202 17.89 4.83 13.43
N MET A 203 17.09 4.86 12.37
CA MET A 203 17.01 6.02 11.48
C MET A 203 15.84 6.91 11.91
N ALA A 204 16.06 7.70 12.96
CA ALA A 204 15.28 8.92 13.15
C ALA A 204 15.36 9.72 11.84
N PRO A 205 14.23 10.21 11.30
CA PRO A 205 14.24 10.89 10.02
C PRO A 205 15.04 12.19 10.12
N LEU A 206 16.15 12.26 9.38
CA LEU A 206 16.92 13.50 9.15
C LEU A 206 16.08 14.66 8.59
N TRP A 207 14.82 14.42 8.20
CA TRP A 207 13.91 15.43 7.65
C TRP A 207 13.08 16.20 8.71
N GLU A 208 13.08 15.82 10.00
CA GLU A 208 12.53 16.70 11.05
C GLU A 208 13.25 18.07 11.11
N ARG A 209 14.46 18.16 10.56
CA ARG A 209 15.23 19.41 10.42
C ARG A 209 15.15 20.07 9.04
N ALA A 210 14.64 19.37 8.02
CA ALA A 210 14.71 19.84 6.64
C ALA A 210 13.44 20.55 6.16
N PHE A 211 12.31 20.40 6.86
CA PHE A 211 11.01 20.93 6.42
C PHE A 211 10.16 21.55 7.54
N THR A 212 10.71 21.86 8.71
CA THR A 212 10.08 22.84 9.60
C THR A 212 10.34 24.22 8.98
N PRO A 213 9.33 24.94 8.45
CA PRO A 213 9.51 26.38 8.29
C PRO A 213 9.85 26.93 9.67
N ALA A 214 10.93 27.69 9.78
CA ALA A 214 11.15 28.52 10.95
C ALA A 214 9.94 29.45 11.04
N ILE A 215 9.00 29.14 11.93
CA ILE A 215 7.96 30.08 12.32
C ILE A 215 8.75 31.24 12.94
N PRO A 216 8.71 32.45 12.36
CA PRO A 216 9.28 33.61 13.02
C PRO A 216 8.56 33.71 14.36
N SER A 217 9.30 33.58 15.46
CA SER A 217 8.75 33.90 16.77
C SER A 217 8.33 35.36 16.73
N ASP A 218 7.03 35.63 16.80
CA ASP A 218 6.55 36.99 17.00
C ASP A 218 7.26 37.58 18.23
N PRO A 219 7.74 38.84 18.16
CA PRO A 219 8.31 39.47 19.34
C PRO A 219 7.24 39.56 20.42
N PRO A 220 7.61 39.35 21.70
CA PRO A 220 6.65 39.43 22.80
C PRO A 220 5.96 40.79 22.77
N LEU A 221 4.63 40.77 22.81
CA LEU A 221 3.79 41.95 23.01
C LEU A 221 4.32 42.66 24.26
N GLY A 222 4.99 43.79 24.04
CA GLY A 222 5.47 44.64 25.11
C GLY A 222 4.28 45.18 25.89
N ASP A 223 4.39 45.09 27.22
CA ASP A 223 3.51 45.77 28.15
C ASP A 223 3.45 47.27 27.82
N ALA A 224 2.35 47.68 27.21
CA ALA A 224 1.96 49.08 27.14
C ALA A 224 1.03 49.37 28.32
N ARG A 225 1.50 50.31 29.15
CA ARG A 225 0.90 50.92 30.33
C ARG A 225 -0.56 51.31 30.19
#